data_AF-A0A0L0DQE8-F1
#
_entry.id   AF-A0A0L0DQE8-F1
#
_cell.length_a   1.000
_cell.length_b   1.000
_cell.length_c   1.000
_cell.angle_alpha   90.00
_cell.angle_beta   90.00
_cell.angle_gamma   90.00
#
_symmetry.space_group_name_H-M   'P 1'
#
loop_
_entity.id
_entity.type
_entity.pdbx_description
1 polymer ?
#
loop_
_entity_poly.entity_id
_entity_poly.type
_entity_poly.pdbx_seq_one_letter_code
_entity_poly.pdbx_strand_id
1 'polypeptide(L)'
;MKNVMAAARAGHAAAVAALMADDDVNPAANESQALREAVKAAHSDVVQLLLTCDAVDPAARNNAAVGTASINGDAATLRLLLADPRVDPSVGDNYAIFMAARKGFTPVVELLLADPRVDPAAGDNEALRTAAMTGHLDVVTLLMADARVNPASQNNFALRWAMRNEHADVVAALLANPHVAAAHAHAPPPAAPRR
;
A
#
# COMPACT_ATOMS: atom_id res chain seq x y z
N MET A 1 -21.24 -26.30 -13.11
CA MET A 1 -19.81 -25.93 -13.06
C MET A 1 -19.44 -25.62 -11.62
N LYS A 2 -18.61 -26.48 -11.00
CA LYS A 2 -18.02 -26.24 -9.68
C LYS A 2 -16.99 -25.11 -9.85
N ASN A 3 -17.32 -23.88 -9.46
CA ASN A 3 -16.49 -22.72 -9.76
C ASN A 3 -16.05 -22.03 -8.45
N VAL A 4 -14.83 -22.38 -8.02
CA VAL A 4 -14.19 -21.80 -6.82
C VAL A 4 -14.03 -20.29 -6.91
N MET A 5 -13.81 -19.73 -8.11
CA MET A 5 -13.74 -18.27 -8.32
C MET A 5 -15.07 -17.59 -8.03
N ALA A 6 -16.20 -18.16 -8.45
CA ALA A 6 -17.51 -17.57 -8.20
C ALA A 6 -17.86 -17.57 -6.70
N ALA A 7 -17.55 -18.68 -6.01
CA ALA A 7 -17.72 -18.77 -4.56
C ALA A 7 -16.79 -17.80 -3.81
N ALA A 8 -15.54 -17.66 -4.28
CA ALA A 8 -14.56 -16.76 -3.68
C ALA A 8 -14.95 -15.28 -3.83
N ARG A 9 -15.43 -14.89 -5.01
CA ARG A 9 -15.95 -13.54 -5.28
C ARG A 9 -17.19 -13.20 -4.44
N ALA A 10 -18.01 -14.20 -4.12
CA ALA A 10 -19.22 -14.03 -3.33
C ALA A 10 -18.97 -14.13 -1.82
N GLY A 11 -17.75 -14.42 -1.37
CA GLY A 11 -17.44 -14.54 0.06
C GLY A 11 -17.97 -15.83 0.70
N HIS A 12 -18.31 -16.84 -0.09
CA HIS A 12 -18.90 -18.07 0.43
C HIS A 12 -17.82 -19.05 0.93
N ALA A 13 -17.21 -18.76 2.08
CA ALA A 13 -16.10 -19.54 2.65
C ALA A 13 -16.41 -21.05 2.75
N ALA A 14 -17.61 -21.43 3.20
CA ALA A 14 -18.02 -22.85 3.27
C ALA A 14 -18.08 -23.53 1.90
N ALA A 15 -18.55 -22.81 0.87
CA ALA A 15 -18.57 -23.33 -0.49
C ALA A 15 -17.16 -23.44 -1.07
N VAL A 16 -16.28 -22.46 -0.79
CA VAL A 16 -14.86 -22.53 -1.18
C VAL A 16 -14.19 -23.74 -0.51
N ALA A 17 -14.43 -23.98 0.77
CA ALA A 17 -13.86 -25.12 1.49
C ALA A 17 -14.31 -26.46 0.90
N ALA A 18 -15.61 -26.60 0.63
CA ALA A 18 -16.16 -27.81 0.00
C ALA A 18 -15.60 -28.02 -1.42
N LEU A 19 -15.41 -26.93 -2.19
CA LEU A 19 -14.83 -26.99 -3.53
C LEU A 19 -13.33 -27.31 -3.51
N MET A 20 -12.58 -26.85 -2.51
CA MET A 20 -11.15 -27.14 -2.38
C MET A 20 -10.87 -28.59 -1.95
N ALA A 21 -11.85 -29.28 -1.35
CA ALA A 21 -11.75 -30.70 -1.00
C ALA A 21 -12.03 -31.64 -2.19
N ASP A 22 -12.36 -31.08 -3.35
CA ASP A 22 -12.71 -31.83 -4.56
C ASP A 22 -11.50 -31.87 -5.50
N ASP A 23 -10.99 -33.08 -5.79
CA ASP A 23 -9.80 -33.29 -6.61
C ASP A 23 -9.94 -32.75 -8.05
N ASP A 24 -11.16 -32.58 -8.55
CA ASP A 24 -11.42 -32.02 -9.89
C ASP A 24 -11.31 -30.48 -9.93
N VAL A 25 -11.22 -29.82 -8.77
CA VAL A 25 -11.17 -28.36 -8.66
C VAL A 25 -9.75 -27.89 -8.44
N ASN A 26 -9.25 -27.05 -9.35
CA ASN A 26 -7.98 -26.38 -9.18
C ASN A 26 -8.17 -24.95 -8.64
N PRO A 27 -7.93 -24.68 -7.33
CA PRO A 27 -8.03 -23.34 -6.75
C PRO A 27 -6.97 -22.35 -7.27
N ALA A 28 -5.87 -22.85 -7.84
CA ALA A 28 -4.80 -22.06 -8.42
C ALA A 28 -5.02 -21.68 -9.90
N ALA A 29 -6.15 -22.08 -10.49
CA ALA A 29 -6.45 -21.82 -11.90
C ALA A 29 -6.37 -20.32 -12.26
N ASN A 30 -5.92 -20.04 -13.49
CA ASN A 30 -5.75 -18.69 -14.05
C ASN A 30 -4.91 -17.75 -13.16
N GLU A 31 -3.74 -18.25 -12.73
CA GLU A 31 -2.82 -17.49 -11.86
C GLU A 31 -3.53 -17.04 -10.58
N SER A 32 -4.03 -18.03 -9.82
CA SER A 32 -4.71 -17.83 -8.53
C SER A 32 -5.87 -16.83 -8.62
N GLN A 33 -6.70 -16.94 -9.67
CA GLN A 33 -7.77 -15.96 -9.91
C GLN A 33 -8.79 -15.91 -8.77
N ALA A 34 -9.12 -17.05 -8.17
CA ALA A 34 -10.03 -17.10 -7.03
C ALA A 34 -9.54 -16.25 -5.85
N LEU A 35 -8.24 -16.32 -5.54
CA LEU A 35 -7.62 -15.48 -4.50
C LEU A 35 -7.77 -14.00 -4.84
N ARG A 36 -7.41 -13.61 -6.07
CA ARG A 36 -7.50 -12.21 -6.51
C ARG A 36 -8.93 -11.67 -6.46
N GLU A 37 -9.94 -12.47 -6.80
CA GLU A 37 -11.34 -12.05 -6.70
C GLU A 37 -11.82 -11.94 -5.24
N ALA A 38 -11.38 -12.83 -4.35
CA ALA A 38 -11.66 -12.71 -2.91
C ALA A 38 -11.05 -11.42 -2.32
N VAL A 39 -9.80 -11.11 -2.68
CA VAL A 39 -9.11 -9.88 -2.26
C VAL A 39 -9.83 -8.62 -2.78
N LYS A 40 -10.22 -8.60 -4.07
CA LYS A 40 -10.99 -7.48 -4.64
C LYS A 40 -12.31 -7.24 -3.90
N ALA A 41 -12.94 -8.31 -3.44
CA ALA A 41 -14.20 -8.28 -2.70
C ALA A 41 -14.02 -8.13 -1.16
N ALA A 42 -12.78 -8.00 -0.68
CA ALA A 42 -12.43 -7.87 0.75
C ALA A 42 -12.93 -9.05 1.63
N HIS A 43 -12.97 -10.26 1.07
CA HIS A 43 -13.37 -11.48 1.79
C HIS A 43 -12.15 -12.15 2.44
N SER A 44 -11.65 -11.55 3.52
CA SER A 44 -10.43 -12.00 4.21
C SER A 44 -10.49 -13.44 4.73
N ASP A 45 -11.68 -13.95 5.08
CA ASP A 45 -11.92 -15.34 5.46
C ASP A 45 -11.71 -16.31 4.29
N VAL A 46 -12.21 -15.96 3.10
CA VAL A 46 -11.96 -16.70 1.86
C VAL A 46 -10.47 -16.62 1.46
N VAL A 47 -9.85 -15.44 1.62
CA VAL A 47 -8.41 -15.29 1.36
C VAL A 47 -7.61 -16.23 2.27
N GLN A 48 -7.89 -16.22 3.57
CA GLN A 48 -7.23 -17.09 4.53
C GLN A 48 -7.38 -18.57 4.14
N LEU A 49 -8.59 -18.98 3.75
CA LEU A 49 -8.86 -20.35 3.34
C LEU A 49 -8.08 -20.73 2.06
N LEU A 50 -8.08 -19.87 1.04
CA LEU A 50 -7.39 -20.14 -0.22
C LEU A 50 -5.86 -20.24 -0.02
N LEU A 51 -5.29 -19.44 0.89
CA LEU A 51 -3.87 -19.49 1.24
C LEU A 51 -3.46 -20.78 1.98
N THR A 52 -4.41 -21.59 2.47
CA THR A 52 -4.08 -22.92 3.03
C THR A 52 -3.68 -23.94 1.95
N CYS A 53 -3.92 -23.62 0.67
CA CYS A 53 -3.53 -24.46 -0.45
C CYS A 53 -2.20 -23.99 -1.04
N ASP A 54 -1.15 -24.79 -0.91
CA ASP A 54 0.19 -24.47 -1.41
C ASP A 54 0.23 -24.14 -2.91
N ALA A 55 -0.66 -24.74 -3.71
CA ALA A 55 -0.75 -24.47 -5.14
C ALA A 55 -1.25 -23.05 -5.45
N VAL A 56 -2.02 -22.44 -4.55
CA VAL A 56 -2.46 -21.05 -4.69
C VAL A 56 -1.27 -20.14 -4.46
N ASP A 57 -0.81 -19.49 -5.52
CA ASP A 57 0.25 -18.51 -5.50
C ASP A 57 -0.30 -17.10 -5.18
N PRO A 58 0.00 -16.51 -4.00
CA PRO A 58 -0.35 -15.13 -3.67
C PRO A 58 0.49 -14.08 -4.36
N ALA A 59 1.64 -14.46 -4.94
CA ALA A 59 2.53 -13.59 -5.68
C ALA A 59 2.16 -13.44 -7.16
N ALA A 60 1.14 -14.16 -7.61
CA ALA A 60 0.64 -14.16 -8.98
C ALA A 60 0.41 -12.73 -9.53
N ARG A 61 0.75 -12.54 -10.81
CA ARG A 61 0.64 -11.27 -11.54
C ARG A 61 1.34 -10.10 -10.83
N ASN A 62 2.59 -10.30 -10.41
CA ASN A 62 3.41 -9.29 -9.72
C ASN A 62 2.72 -8.80 -8.42
N ASN A 63 2.32 -9.74 -7.56
CA ASN A 63 1.69 -9.46 -6.27
C ASN A 63 0.44 -8.59 -6.38
N ALA A 64 -0.36 -8.79 -7.44
CA ALA A 64 -1.57 -8.01 -7.69
C ALA A 64 -2.55 -8.02 -6.51
N ALA A 65 -2.57 -9.11 -5.72
CA ALA A 65 -3.34 -9.21 -4.49
C ALA A 65 -2.90 -8.16 -3.44
N VAL A 66 -1.60 -8.02 -3.19
CA VAL A 66 -1.03 -7.02 -2.25
C VAL A 66 -1.40 -5.60 -2.69
N GLY A 67 -1.21 -5.30 -3.97
CA GLY A 67 -1.58 -4.01 -4.53
C GLY A 67 -3.07 -3.72 -4.37
N THR A 68 -3.93 -4.69 -4.65
CA THR A 68 -5.39 -4.55 -4.51
C THR A 68 -5.79 -4.31 -3.06
N ALA A 69 -5.28 -5.10 -2.11
CA ALA A 69 -5.54 -4.91 -0.68
C ALA A 69 -5.10 -3.51 -0.22
N SER A 70 -3.95 -3.05 -0.69
CA SER A 70 -3.41 -1.72 -0.35
C SER A 70 -4.26 -0.58 -0.94
N ILE A 71 -4.75 -0.73 -2.17
CA ILE A 71 -5.63 0.24 -2.85
C ILE A 71 -7.02 0.32 -2.20
N ASN A 72 -7.46 -0.77 -1.59
CA ASN A 72 -8.75 -0.86 -0.92
C ASN A 72 -8.68 -0.48 0.57
N GLY A 73 -7.48 -0.33 1.14
CA GLY A 73 -7.30 -0.09 2.57
C GLY A 73 -7.56 -1.33 3.43
N ASP A 74 -7.55 -2.52 2.83
CA ASP A 74 -7.87 -3.78 3.50
C ASP A 74 -6.66 -4.32 4.25
N ALA A 75 -6.44 -3.76 5.44
CA ALA A 75 -5.36 -4.16 6.34
C ALA A 75 -5.48 -5.63 6.82
N ALA A 76 -6.70 -6.18 6.89
CA ALA A 76 -6.90 -7.56 7.32
C ALA A 76 -6.38 -8.54 6.25
N THR A 77 -6.81 -8.37 5.01
CA THR A 77 -6.33 -9.16 3.87
C THR A 77 -4.84 -8.93 3.62
N LEU A 78 -4.35 -7.69 3.73
CA LEU A 78 -2.94 -7.42 3.56
C LEU A 78 -2.07 -8.16 4.59
N ARG A 79 -2.50 -8.18 5.86
CA ARG A 79 -1.79 -8.94 6.91
C ARG A 79 -1.70 -10.43 6.58
N LEU A 80 -2.78 -11.02 6.05
CA LEU A 80 -2.77 -12.43 5.62
C LEU A 80 -1.79 -12.67 4.47
N LEU A 81 -1.77 -11.77 3.47
CA LEU A 81 -0.85 -11.88 2.34
C LEU A 81 0.62 -11.72 2.74
N LEU A 82 0.94 -10.74 3.60
CA LEU A 82 2.31 -10.50 4.05
C LEU A 82 2.88 -11.62 4.94
N ALA A 83 2.00 -12.41 5.58
CA ALA A 83 2.41 -13.58 6.33
C ALA A 83 2.89 -14.74 5.44
N ASP A 84 2.55 -14.73 4.15
CA ASP A 84 3.03 -15.73 3.20
C ASP A 84 4.44 -15.35 2.68
N PRO A 85 5.45 -16.21 2.88
CA PRO A 85 6.83 -15.89 2.51
C PRO A 85 7.06 -15.73 1.01
N ARG A 86 6.12 -16.19 0.16
CA ARG A 86 6.19 -16.04 -1.30
C ARG A 86 5.87 -14.61 -1.74
N VAL A 87 5.21 -13.83 -0.89
CA VAL A 87 4.83 -12.44 -1.18
C VAL A 87 6.01 -11.51 -0.93
N ASP A 88 6.24 -10.60 -1.88
CA ASP A 88 7.23 -9.52 -1.79
C ASP A 88 6.55 -8.14 -1.91
N PRO A 89 6.38 -7.40 -0.81
CA PRO A 89 5.66 -6.12 -0.83
C PRO A 89 6.41 -4.99 -1.56
N SER A 90 7.67 -5.19 -1.94
CA SER A 90 8.48 -4.20 -2.69
C SER A 90 8.21 -4.19 -4.20
N VAL A 91 7.48 -5.19 -4.71
CA VAL A 91 7.18 -5.36 -6.14
C VAL A 91 6.51 -4.12 -6.74
N GLY A 92 6.95 -3.74 -7.94
CA GLY A 92 6.45 -2.56 -8.65
C GLY A 92 6.94 -1.27 -8.02
N ASP A 93 8.21 -1.22 -7.61
CA ASP A 93 8.84 -0.04 -7.00
C ASP A 93 8.07 0.45 -5.75
N ASN A 94 7.70 -0.47 -4.86
CA ASN A 94 6.94 -0.19 -3.64
C ASN A 94 5.54 0.42 -3.91
N TYR A 95 4.90 0.02 -5.02
CA TYR A 95 3.58 0.49 -5.42
C TYR A 95 2.51 0.36 -4.31
N ALA A 96 2.58 -0.69 -3.50
CA ALA A 96 1.65 -0.94 -2.41
C ALA A 96 1.62 0.21 -1.38
N ILE A 97 2.79 0.59 -0.84
CA ILE A 97 2.90 1.67 0.16
C ILE A 97 2.60 3.03 -0.47
N PHE A 98 3.00 3.26 -1.71
CA PHE A 98 2.64 4.45 -2.46
C PHE A 98 1.11 4.64 -2.55
N MET A 99 0.37 3.62 -2.99
CA MET A 99 -1.08 3.72 -3.16
C MET A 99 -1.81 3.86 -1.83
N ALA A 100 -1.36 3.14 -0.79
CA ALA A 100 -1.89 3.27 0.56
C ALA A 100 -1.67 4.68 1.11
N ALA A 101 -0.47 5.23 0.92
CA ALA A 101 -0.11 6.56 1.37
C ALA A 101 -0.93 7.64 0.65
N ARG A 102 -1.12 7.52 -0.68
CA ARG A 102 -1.94 8.42 -1.48
C ARG A 102 -3.41 8.44 -1.09
N LYS A 103 -3.92 7.32 -0.56
CA LYS A 103 -5.31 7.18 -0.13
C LYS A 103 -5.51 7.40 1.37
N GLY A 104 -4.44 7.59 2.13
CA GLY A 104 -4.51 7.86 3.57
C GLY A 104 -4.81 6.63 4.42
N PHE A 105 -4.52 5.42 3.94
CA PHE A 105 -4.79 4.20 4.69
C PHE A 105 -3.68 3.90 5.70
N THR A 106 -3.69 4.64 6.81
CA THR A 106 -2.70 4.53 7.88
C THR A 106 -2.44 3.08 8.34
N PRO A 107 -3.46 2.23 8.60
CA PRO A 107 -3.21 0.84 9.04
C PRO A 107 -2.48 -0.01 7.98
N VAL A 108 -2.71 0.26 6.70
CA VAL A 108 -2.01 -0.41 5.60
C VAL A 108 -0.56 0.06 5.51
N VAL A 109 -0.33 1.37 5.62
CA VAL A 109 1.04 1.92 5.62
C VAL A 109 1.84 1.38 6.81
N GLU A 110 1.24 1.31 7.99
CA GLU A 110 1.86 0.73 9.18
C GLU A 110 2.27 -0.74 8.97
N LEU A 111 1.37 -1.56 8.42
CA LEU A 111 1.69 -2.96 8.09
C LEU A 111 2.83 -3.08 7.07
N LEU A 112 2.86 -2.22 6.05
CA LEU A 112 3.90 -2.25 5.03
C LEU A 112 5.25 -1.78 5.60
N LEU A 113 5.28 -0.75 6.42
CA LEU A 113 6.51 -0.26 7.07
C LEU A 113 7.11 -1.26 8.05
N ALA A 114 6.28 -2.11 8.66
CA ALA A 114 6.74 -3.19 9.52
C ALA A 114 7.50 -4.29 8.75
N ASP A 115 7.32 -4.39 7.43
CA ASP A 115 8.08 -5.33 6.60
C ASP A 115 9.41 -4.68 6.14
N PRO A 116 10.57 -5.25 6.52
CA PRO A 116 11.87 -4.65 6.23
C PRO A 116 12.21 -4.58 4.74
N ARG A 117 11.49 -5.32 3.89
CA ARG A 117 11.68 -5.31 2.43
C ARG A 117 11.06 -4.09 1.77
N VAL A 118 10.09 -3.45 2.43
CA VAL A 118 9.47 -2.22 1.91
C VAL A 118 10.44 -1.05 2.09
N ASP A 119 10.72 -0.34 1.01
CA ASP A 119 11.48 0.90 1.03
C ASP A 119 10.53 2.11 0.98
N PRO A 120 10.31 2.83 2.10
CA PRO A 120 9.45 4.01 2.12
C PRO A 120 10.06 5.24 1.43
N ALA A 121 11.36 5.21 1.10
CA ALA A 121 12.06 6.25 0.37
C ALA A 121 12.07 6.03 -1.16
N ALA A 122 11.48 4.92 -1.64
CA ALA A 122 11.37 4.62 -3.06
C ALA A 122 10.72 5.77 -3.85
N GLY A 123 11.14 5.95 -5.10
CA GLY A 123 10.64 7.01 -5.98
C GLY A 123 10.90 8.43 -5.43
N ASP A 124 12.04 8.63 -4.78
CA ASP A 124 12.39 9.87 -4.05
C ASP A 124 11.34 10.24 -2.98
N ASN A 125 11.04 9.31 -2.08
CA ASN A 125 10.04 9.46 -1.03
C ASN A 125 8.62 9.68 -1.61
N GLU A 126 8.26 8.93 -2.66
CA GLU A 126 6.99 9.12 -3.37
C GLU A 126 5.78 8.96 -2.45
N ALA A 127 5.81 7.99 -1.53
CA ALA A 127 4.78 7.79 -0.52
C ALA A 127 4.56 9.05 0.35
N LEU A 128 5.65 9.67 0.83
CA LEU A 128 5.57 10.89 1.64
C LEU A 128 5.09 12.08 0.79
N ARG A 129 5.65 12.26 -0.40
CA ARG A 129 5.28 13.36 -1.31
C ARG A 129 3.79 13.30 -1.63
N THR A 130 3.26 12.12 -1.94
CA THR A 130 1.85 11.96 -2.30
C THR A 130 0.93 12.10 -1.10
N ALA A 131 1.28 11.58 0.08
CA ALA A 131 0.48 11.73 1.30
C ALA A 131 0.41 13.20 1.74
N ALA A 132 1.53 13.94 1.61
CA ALA A 132 1.56 15.36 1.89
C ALA A 132 0.73 16.18 0.86
N MET A 133 0.79 15.79 -0.41
CA MET A 133 -0.01 16.39 -1.47
C MET A 133 -1.52 16.18 -1.28
N THR A 134 -1.95 15.04 -0.73
CA THR A 134 -3.38 14.73 -0.51
C THR A 134 -3.87 15.01 0.92
N GLY A 135 -3.00 15.50 1.81
CA GLY A 135 -3.40 15.97 3.13
C GLY A 135 -3.55 14.88 4.19
N HIS A 136 -2.90 13.73 4.03
CA HIS A 136 -3.02 12.62 4.98
C HIS A 136 -2.00 12.75 6.12
N LEU A 137 -2.33 13.58 7.12
CA LEU A 137 -1.46 13.88 8.27
C LEU A 137 -0.92 12.64 8.99
N ASP A 138 -1.76 11.66 9.29
CA ASP A 138 -1.36 10.46 10.02
C ASP A 138 -0.31 9.66 9.24
N VAL A 139 -0.51 9.50 7.93
CA VAL A 139 0.45 8.84 7.03
C VAL A 139 1.74 9.64 6.94
N VAL A 140 1.67 10.97 6.82
CA VAL A 140 2.86 11.84 6.77
C VAL A 140 3.67 11.68 8.06
N THR A 141 3.01 11.73 9.21
CA THR A 141 3.65 11.57 10.53
C THR A 141 4.30 10.20 10.66
N LEU A 142 3.60 9.16 10.24
CA LEU A 142 4.09 7.79 10.26
C LEU A 142 5.33 7.60 9.35
N LEU A 143 5.29 8.11 8.12
CA LEU A 143 6.42 8.04 7.19
C LEU A 143 7.62 8.85 7.68
N MET A 144 7.41 10.05 8.27
CA MET A 144 8.50 10.86 8.82
C MET A 144 9.16 10.24 10.05
N ALA A 145 8.49 9.32 10.75
CA ALA A 145 9.08 8.59 11.86
C ALA A 145 10.05 7.49 11.39
N ASP A 146 9.99 7.08 10.13
CA ASP A 146 10.93 6.12 9.56
C ASP A 146 12.25 6.81 9.17
N ALA A 147 13.35 6.36 9.76
CA ALA A 147 14.67 6.96 9.56
C ALA A 147 15.20 6.89 8.13
N ARG A 148 14.62 6.04 7.27
CA ARG A 148 14.98 5.93 5.85
C ARG A 148 14.40 7.08 5.02
N VAL A 149 13.34 7.73 5.51
CA VAL A 149 12.62 8.79 4.80
C VAL A 149 13.32 10.13 4.96
N ASN A 150 13.50 10.85 3.85
CA ASN A 150 14.00 12.21 3.84
C ASN A 150 12.89 13.21 3.47
N PRO A 151 12.26 13.87 4.46
CA PRO A 151 11.17 14.82 4.20
C PRO A 151 11.60 16.11 3.50
N ALA A 152 12.91 16.40 3.45
CA ALA A 152 13.46 17.56 2.74
C ALA A 152 13.83 17.27 1.28
N SER A 153 13.59 16.04 0.80
CA SER A 153 13.93 15.62 -0.56
C SER A 153 13.26 16.48 -1.64
N GLN A 154 13.91 16.54 -2.81
CA GLN A 154 13.45 17.29 -3.98
C GLN A 154 13.11 18.76 -3.68
N ASN A 155 13.95 19.43 -2.89
CA ASN A 155 13.76 20.82 -2.48
C ASN A 155 12.41 21.01 -1.74
N ASN A 156 12.22 20.25 -0.66
CA ASN A 156 11.02 20.26 0.17
C ASN A 156 9.72 20.04 -0.64
N PHE A 157 9.73 19.09 -1.57
CA PHE A 157 8.59 18.86 -2.47
C PHE A 157 7.29 18.58 -1.69
N ALA A 158 7.36 17.72 -0.68
CA ALA A 158 6.22 17.38 0.19
C ALA A 158 5.61 18.64 0.83
N LEU A 159 6.45 19.51 1.41
CA LEU A 159 6.02 20.77 2.02
C LEU A 159 5.38 21.71 1.00
N ARG A 160 6.01 21.89 -0.17
CA ARG A 160 5.52 22.79 -1.22
C ARG A 160 4.12 22.40 -1.70
N TRP A 161 3.85 21.11 -1.86
CA TRP A 161 2.53 20.63 -2.28
C TRP A 161 1.49 20.69 -1.17
N ALA A 162 1.88 20.37 0.08
CA ALA A 162 1.01 20.56 1.23
C ALA A 162 0.57 22.03 1.38
N MET A 163 1.50 22.99 1.18
CA MET A 163 1.19 24.42 1.14
C MET A 163 0.25 24.79 -0.01
N ARG A 164 0.54 24.30 -1.23
CA ARG A 164 -0.26 24.60 -2.43
C ARG A 164 -1.70 24.09 -2.33
N ASN A 165 -1.91 22.97 -1.64
CA ASN A 165 -3.22 22.36 -1.44
C ASN A 165 -3.85 22.72 -0.08
N GLU A 166 -3.27 23.69 0.64
CA GLU A 166 -3.81 24.26 1.88
C GLU A 166 -3.98 23.23 3.03
N HIS A 167 -3.13 22.19 3.05
CA HIS A 167 -3.10 21.20 4.13
C HIS A 167 -2.29 21.72 5.32
N ALA A 168 -2.88 22.67 6.06
CA ALA A 168 -2.20 23.42 7.12
C ALA A 168 -1.60 22.55 8.24
N ASP A 169 -2.28 21.45 8.57
CA ASP A 169 -1.85 20.45 9.55
C ASP A 169 -0.61 19.68 9.09
N VAL A 170 -0.60 19.24 7.84
CA VAL A 170 0.57 18.60 7.20
C VAL A 170 1.73 19.58 7.10
N VAL A 171 1.48 20.84 6.74
CA VAL A 171 2.51 21.89 6.68
C VAL A 171 3.13 22.08 8.06
N ALA A 172 2.31 22.18 9.11
CA ALA A 172 2.79 22.32 10.48
C ALA A 172 3.64 21.10 10.89
N ALA A 173 3.19 19.88 10.58
CA ALA A 173 3.92 18.66 10.88
C ALA A 173 5.27 18.57 10.15
N LEU A 174 5.31 18.93 8.86
CA LEU A 174 6.55 18.96 8.07
C LEU A 174 7.53 20.03 8.57
N LEU A 175 7.05 21.23 8.91
CA LEU A 175 7.89 22.31 9.43
C LEU A 175 8.40 22.04 10.86
N ALA A 176 7.74 21.17 11.62
CA ALA A 176 8.25 20.72 12.90
C ALA A 176 9.54 19.88 12.76
N ASN A 177 9.82 19.33 11.57
CA ASN A 177 11.08 18.65 11.29
C ASN A 177 12.21 19.67 11.03
N PRO A 178 13.29 19.68 11.84
CA PRO A 178 14.37 20.66 11.72
C PRO A 178 15.06 20.68 10.34
N HIS A 179 15.19 19.52 9.69
CA HIS A 179 15.82 19.43 8.37
C HIS A 179 14.96 20.10 7.29
N VAL A 180 13.64 19.92 7.35
CA VAL A 180 12.70 20.58 6.44
C VAL A 180 12.72 22.09 6.67
N ALA A 181 12.65 22.54 7.93
CA ALA A 181 12.68 23.95 8.29
C ALA A 181 13.98 24.64 7.82
N ALA A 182 15.14 24.02 8.04
CA ALA A 182 16.42 24.55 7.61
C ALA A 182 16.53 24.65 6.08
N ALA A 183 16.14 23.59 5.37
CA ALA A 183 16.12 23.56 3.91
C ALA A 183 15.16 24.61 3.32
N HIS A 184 14.05 24.90 4.01
CA HIS A 184 13.09 25.91 3.57
C HIS A 184 13.64 27.33 3.74
N ALA A 185 14.29 27.62 4.88
CA ALA A 185 14.83 28.94 5.19
C ALA A 185 15.97 29.38 4.25
N HIS A 186 16.68 28.44 3.63
CA HIS A 186 17.80 28.69 2.73
C HIS A 186 17.42 28.62 1.24
N ALA A 187 16.13 28.44 0.92
CA ALA A 187 15.68 28.43 -0.46
C ALA A 187 15.82 29.83 -1.09
N PRO A 188 16.44 29.97 -2.28
CA PRO A 188 16.52 31.25 -2.95
C PRO A 188 15.11 31.80 -3.21
N PRO A 189 14.88 33.12 -3.10
CA PRO A 189 13.57 33.71 -3.30
C PRO A 189 13.03 33.32 -4.70
N PRO A 190 11.71 33.12 -4.83
CA PRO A 190 11.12 32.72 -6.10
C PRO A 190 11.54 33.71 -7.20
N ALA A 191 11.99 33.18 -8.34
CA ALA A 191 12.39 34.00 -9.47
C ALA A 191 11.24 34.96 -9.82
N ALA A 192 11.56 36.26 -9.87
CA ALA A 192 10.58 37.30 -10.18
C ALA A 192 9.82 36.93 -11.47
N PRO A 193 8.49 37.17 -11.54
CA PRO A 193 7.71 36.83 -12.70
C PRO A 193 8.33 37.49 -13.94
N ARG A 194 8.57 36.69 -14.98
CA ARG A 194 9.00 37.22 -16.29
C ARG A 194 7.87 38.13 -16.79
N ARG A 195 8.22 39.41 -16.97
CA ARG A 195 7.32 40.46 -17.47
C ARG A 195 6.78 40.13 -18.85
#